data_AF-J9D3T5-F1
#
_entry.id   AF-J9D3T5-F1
#
_cell.length_a   1.000
_cell.length_b   1.000
_cell.length_c   1.000
_cell.angle_alpha   90.00
_cell.angle_beta   90.00
_cell.angle_gamma   90.00
#
_symmetry.space_group_name_H-M   'P 1'
#
loop_
_entity.id
_entity.type
_entity.pdbx_description
1 polymer ?
#
loop_
_entity_poly.entity_id
_entity_poly.type
_entity_poly.pdbx_seq_one_letter_code
_entity_poly.pdbx_strand_id
1 'polypeptide(L)'
;MLLPILGNSFLKKIYYKLTLTGFKKKMDRKEAFNILGIGKKKFKDQKEFEKEVNSSYKKLMLINHPDRDGSAYLTQKITEAKKKLIPR
;
A
#
# COMPACT_ATOMS: atom_id res chain seq x y z
N MET A 1 -0.71 -17.52 -18.48
CA MET A 1 -1.24 -16.40 -17.65
C MET A 1 -2.75 -16.60 -17.56
N LEU A 2 -3.21 -17.39 -16.58
CA LEU A 2 -4.62 -17.76 -16.46
C LEU A 2 -5.33 -16.71 -15.59
N LEU A 3 -6.25 -15.94 -16.20
CA LEU A 3 -7.18 -15.08 -15.46
C LEU A 3 -8.22 -15.96 -14.75
N PRO A 4 -8.47 -15.80 -13.44
CA PRO A 4 -9.55 -16.52 -12.79
C PRO A 4 -10.90 -15.90 -13.17
N ILE A 5 -11.80 -16.78 -13.58
CA ILE A 5 -13.21 -16.54 -13.84
C ILE A 5 -13.90 -16.31 -12.48
N LEU A 6 -13.96 -15.08 -11.99
CA LEU A 6 -14.85 -14.72 -10.88
C LEU A 6 -15.45 -13.33 -11.10
N GLY A 7 -16.77 -13.34 -11.32
CA GLY A 7 -17.57 -12.15 -11.57
C GLY A 7 -17.62 -11.25 -10.34
N ASN A 8 -16.97 -10.09 -10.43
CA ASN A 8 -17.39 -8.88 -9.73
C ASN A 8 -16.79 -7.67 -10.46
N SER A 9 -17.61 -6.97 -11.25
CA SER A 9 -17.16 -5.87 -12.14
C SER A 9 -16.39 -4.78 -11.38
N PHE A 10 -16.70 -4.59 -10.10
CA PHE A 10 -16.03 -3.67 -9.19
C PHE A 10 -14.57 -4.10 -8.87
N LEU A 11 -14.36 -5.37 -8.52
CA LEU A 11 -13.03 -5.91 -8.24
C LEU A 11 -12.17 -5.96 -9.51
N LYS A 12 -12.79 -6.27 -10.65
CA LYS A 12 -12.14 -6.20 -11.96
C LYS A 12 -11.72 -4.77 -12.29
N LYS A 13 -12.55 -3.76 -12.00
CA LYS A 13 -12.24 -2.34 -12.21
C LYS A 13 -11.13 -1.82 -11.28
N ILE A 14 -11.10 -2.26 -10.03
CA ILE A 14 -10.02 -1.94 -9.08
C ILE A 14 -8.71 -2.60 -9.52
N TYR A 15 -8.75 -3.89 -9.86
CA TYR A 15 -7.59 -4.63 -10.34
C TYR A 15 -7.05 -4.04 -11.64
N TYR A 16 -7.90 -3.78 -12.64
CA TYR A 16 -7.51 -3.11 -13.90
C TYR A 16 -6.94 -1.72 -13.67
N LYS A 17 -7.53 -0.92 -12.77
CA LYS A 17 -7.02 0.42 -12.47
C LYS A 17 -5.68 0.38 -11.74
N LEU A 18 -5.44 -0.61 -10.88
CA LEU A 18 -4.15 -0.82 -10.22
C LEU A 18 -3.10 -1.38 -11.18
N THR A 19 -3.47 -2.32 -12.06
CA THR A 19 -2.55 -2.97 -13.00
C THR A 19 -2.19 -2.10 -14.20
N LEU A 20 -3.08 -1.21 -14.67
CA LEU A 20 -2.82 -0.39 -15.87
C LEU A 20 -2.06 0.91 -15.60
N THR A 21 -2.14 1.51 -14.40
CA THR A 21 -1.49 2.82 -14.14
C THR A 21 -0.20 2.75 -13.33
N GLY A 22 0.19 1.57 -12.82
CA GLY A 22 1.37 1.40 -11.98
C GLY A 22 1.38 2.33 -10.75
N PHE A 23 2.55 2.49 -10.14
CA PHE A 23 2.73 3.51 -9.11
C PHE A 23 2.95 4.89 -9.72
N LYS A 24 2.56 5.93 -9.00
CA LYS A 24 2.87 7.30 -9.36
C LYS A 24 4.38 7.53 -9.30
N LYS A 25 4.87 8.37 -10.21
CA LYS A 25 6.26 8.86 -10.22
C LYS A 25 6.64 9.55 -8.92
N LYS A 26 5.71 10.26 -8.29
CA LYS A 26 5.88 10.92 -6.99
C LYS A 26 4.81 10.43 -6.02
N MET A 27 5.24 9.90 -4.88
CA MET A 27 4.35 9.43 -3.82
C MET A 27 3.45 10.56 -3.32
N ASP A 28 2.13 10.36 -3.39
CA ASP A 28 1.15 11.25 -2.80
C ASP A 28 0.46 10.62 -1.59
N ARG A 29 -0.31 11.44 -0.86
CA ARG A 29 -0.96 10.98 0.38
C ARG A 29 -1.98 9.86 0.09
N LYS A 30 -2.71 9.94 -1.03
CA LYS A 30 -3.75 8.97 -1.40
C LYS A 30 -3.15 7.61 -1.76
N GLU A 31 -2.08 7.63 -2.55
CA GLU A 31 -1.30 6.44 -2.90
C GLU A 31 -0.67 5.83 -1.65
N ALA A 32 -0.13 6.64 -0.72
CA ALA A 32 0.43 6.13 0.52
C ALA A 32 -0.60 5.39 1.40
N PHE A 33 -1.81 5.94 1.54
CA PHE A 33 -2.93 5.24 2.22
C PHE A 33 -3.28 3.92 1.52
N ASN A 34 -3.35 3.93 0.19
CA ASN A 34 -3.66 2.73 -0.59
C ASN A 34 -2.57 1.65 -0.45
N ILE A 35 -1.29 2.03 -0.54
CA ILE A 35 -0.15 1.11 -0.41
C ILE A 35 -0.12 0.49 0.98
N LEU A 36 -0.36 1.28 2.02
CA LEU A 36 -0.37 0.79 3.41
C LEU A 36 -1.67 0.07 3.79
N GLY A 37 -2.66 -0.02 2.89
CA GLY A 37 -3.95 -0.64 3.17
C GLY A 37 -4.76 0.07 4.26
N ILE A 38 -4.49 1.35 4.51
CA ILE A 38 -5.14 2.12 5.57
C ILE A 38 -6.40 2.78 4.96
N GLY A 39 -7.56 2.29 5.38
CA GLY A 39 -8.85 2.82 4.93
C GLY A 39 -9.15 4.23 5.45
N LYS A 40 -10.33 4.76 5.09
CA LYS A 40 -10.84 6.06 5.55
C LYS A 40 -11.28 6.01 7.03
N LYS A 41 -10.39 5.60 7.93
CA LYS A 41 -10.62 5.63 9.37
C LYS A 41 -10.39 7.04 9.89
N LYS A 42 -11.26 7.51 10.78
CA LYS A 42 -10.97 8.71 11.59
C LYS A 42 -10.08 8.27 12.76
N PHE A 43 -8.86 8.80 12.81
CA PHE A 43 -7.95 8.61 13.93
C PHE A 43 -8.32 9.60 15.03
N LYS A 44 -8.32 9.16 16.29
CA LYS A 44 -8.66 10.01 17.44
C LYS A 44 -7.59 11.06 17.69
N ASP A 45 -6.33 10.68 17.51
CA ASP A 45 -5.16 11.54 17.68
C ASP A 45 -4.01 11.11 16.76
N GLN A 46 -2.94 11.92 16.76
CA GLN A 46 -1.73 11.67 15.98
C GLN A 46 -1.03 10.36 16.38
N LYS A 47 -1.06 9.99 17.67
CA LYS A 47 -0.39 8.79 18.18
C LYS A 47 -1.08 7.52 17.69
N GLU A 48 -2.41 7.50 17.61
CA GLU A 48 -3.18 6.41 17.02
C GLU A 48 -2.88 6.28 15.52
N PHE A 49 -2.83 7.40 14.80
CA PHE A 49 -2.45 7.42 13.38
C PHE A 49 -1.05 6.83 13.16
N GLU A 50 -0.07 7.24 13.97
CA GLU A 50 1.29 6.73 13.86
C GLU A 50 1.42 5.25 14.16
N LYS A 51 0.66 4.76 15.15
CA LYS A 51 0.60 3.33 15.47
C LYS A 51 0.05 2.52 14.29
N GLU A 52 -1.03 2.98 13.66
CA GLU A 52 -1.64 2.29 12.51
C GLU A 52 -0.65 2.21 11.33
N VAL A 53 -0.06 3.35 10.95
CA VAL A 53 0.91 3.40 9.84
C VAL A 53 2.11 2.51 10.10
N ASN A 54 2.67 2.55 11.32
CA ASN A 54 3.80 1.69 11.67
C ASN A 54 3.43 0.20 11.70
N SER A 55 2.22 -0.13 12.15
CA SER A 55 1.70 -1.51 12.15
C SER A 55 1.56 -2.05 10.72
N SER A 56 0.88 -1.30 9.85
CA SER A 56 0.72 -1.68 8.43
C SER A 56 2.06 -1.77 7.70
N TYR A 57 2.96 -0.81 7.92
CA TYR A 57 4.31 -0.84 7.37
C TYR A 57 5.06 -2.12 7.76
N LYS A 58 5.06 -2.49 9.04
CA LYS A 58 5.76 -3.70 9.52
C LYS A 58 5.19 -4.97 8.88
N LYS A 59 3.86 -5.09 8.79
CA LYS A 59 3.20 -6.23 8.15
C LYS A 59 3.57 -6.36 6.68
N LEU A 60 3.53 -5.26 5.93
CA LEU A 60 3.86 -5.26 4.51
C LEU A 60 5.34 -5.54 4.26
N MET A 61 6.24 -4.97 5.08
CA MET A 61 7.66 -5.25 4.99
C MET A 61 7.98 -6.72 5.27
N LEU A 62 7.33 -7.34 6.26
CA LEU A 62 7.52 -8.76 6.58
C LEU A 62 7.23 -9.70 5.38
N ILE A 63 6.25 -9.32 4.56
CA ILE A 63 5.79 -10.09 3.39
C ILE A 63 6.62 -9.76 2.15
N ASN A 64 7.01 -8.49 1.96
CA ASN A 64 7.60 -8.01 0.70
C ASN A 64 9.12 -7.83 0.75
N HIS A 65 9.78 -8.19 1.86
CA HIS A 65 11.22 -8.02 1.99
C HIS A 65 12.00 -8.86 0.96
N PRO A 66 13.03 -8.32 0.30
CA PRO A 66 13.85 -9.06 -0.66
C PRO A 66 14.46 -10.35 -0.11
N ASP A 67 14.91 -10.35 1.15
CA ASP A 67 15.44 -11.54 1.85
C ASP A 67 14.41 -12.68 2.01
N ARG A 68 13.16 -12.46 1.62
CA ARG A 68 12.05 -13.42 1.69
C ARG A 68 11.36 -13.56 0.32
N ASP A 69 12.14 -13.50 -0.75
CA ASP A 69 11.67 -13.55 -2.15
C ASP A 69 10.71 -12.41 -2.53
N GLY A 70 10.74 -11.33 -1.75
CA GLY A 70 9.95 -10.14 -2.02
C GLY A 70 10.59 -9.19 -3.04
N SER A 71 9.85 -8.17 -3.45
CA SER A 71 10.35 -7.19 -4.42
C SER A 71 11.00 -6.00 -3.72
N ALA A 72 12.26 -5.71 -4.08
CA ALA A 72 12.96 -4.50 -3.66
C ALA A 72 12.20 -3.23 -4.04
N TYR A 73 11.59 -3.22 -5.23
CA TYR A 73 10.77 -2.10 -5.69
C TYR A 73 9.51 -1.91 -4.83
N LEU A 74 8.80 -2.98 -4.49
CA LEU A 74 7.64 -2.89 -3.60
C LEU A 74 8.03 -2.41 -2.20
N THR A 75 9.14 -2.92 -1.66
CA THR A 75 9.71 -2.46 -0.39
C THR A 75 10.04 -0.96 -0.42
N GLN A 76 10.62 -0.46 -1.52
CA GLN A 76 10.87 0.96 -1.73
C GLN A 76 9.56 1.77 -1.70
N LYS A 77 8.52 1.32 -2.42
CA LYS A 77 7.20 2.00 -2.46
C LYS A 77 6.51 2.00 -1.09
N ILE A 78 6.59 0.91 -0.33
CA ILE A 78 6.08 0.83 1.06
C ILE A 78 6.82 1.84 1.95
N THR A 79 8.13 1.98 1.78
CA THR A 79 8.96 2.93 2.54
C THR A 79 8.62 4.38 2.19
N GLU A 80 8.44 4.70 0.90
CA GLU A 80 7.96 6.01 0.43
C GLU A 80 6.59 6.35 1.04
N ALA A 81 5.66 5.39 1.06
CA ALA A 81 4.33 5.57 1.61
C ALA A 81 4.38 5.92 3.11
N LYS A 82 5.18 5.18 3.90
CA LYS A 82 5.39 5.50 5.32
C LYS A 82 5.93 6.93 5.50
N LYS A 83 6.99 7.28 4.78
CA LYS A 83 7.61 8.63 4.85
C LYS A 83 6.63 9.73 4.46
N LYS A 84 5.71 9.46 3.53
CA LYS A 84 4.70 10.43 3.09
C LYS A 84 3.65 10.73 4.17
N LEU A 85 3.32 9.74 4.99
CA LEU A 85 2.32 9.88 6.06
C LEU A 85 2.93 10.34 7.39
N ILE A 86 4.13 9.87 7.71
CA ILE A 86 4.88 10.22 8.90
C ILE A 86 6.29 10.58 8.46
N PRO A 87 6.52 11.84 8.10
CA PRO A 87 7.87 12.37 7.98
C PRO A 87 8.49 12.32 9.37
N ARG A 88 9.67 11.69 9.50
CA ARG A 88 10.48 11.87 10.71
C ARG A 88 11.04 13.27 10.76
#